data_AF-A0A366ZG06-F1
#
_entry.id   AF-A0A366ZG06-F1
#
_cell.length_a   1.000
_cell.length_b   1.000
_cell.length_c   1.000
_cell.angle_alpha   90.00
_cell.angle_beta   90.00
_cell.angle_gamma   90.00
#
_symmetry.space_group_name_H-M   'P 1'
#
loop_
_entity.id
_entity.type
_entity.pdbx_description
1 polymer ?
#
loop_
_entity_poly.entity_id
_entity_poly.type
_entity_poly.pdbx_seq_one_letter_code
_entity_poly.pdbx_strand_id
1 'polypeptide(L)'
;MFAIIASGVLALAGTTLGSVLTYRHQSKLARQDREAKAAAEERQWERERDAEGQARFDRESDAWMETRRAAAETFLRLVAAHAEACRTYWVLLADKADAELEATRSTYLATWRDVFAEVTTFQLRATAALSEQGRELFDALIEYSDAVERVTTKTSQKAEAAQQRFYTARDQFVTSARSELLPATAAIGVPSR
;
A
#
# COMPACT_ATOMS: atom_id res chain seq x y z
N MET A 1 -28.60 -92.07 -11.90
CA MET A 1 -27.42 -91.52 -11.19
C MET A 1 -26.78 -90.33 -11.94
N PHE A 2 -27.57 -89.44 -12.56
CA PHE A 2 -27.07 -88.30 -13.37
C PHE A 2 -27.60 -86.91 -12.91
N ALA A 3 -28.50 -86.87 -11.92
CA ALA A 3 -29.11 -85.62 -11.46
C ALA A 3 -28.35 -84.89 -10.33
N ILE A 4 -27.30 -85.49 -9.76
CA ILE A 4 -26.54 -84.91 -8.63
C ILE A 4 -25.31 -84.12 -9.13
N ILE A 5 -24.77 -84.45 -10.31
CA ILE A 5 -23.58 -83.79 -10.87
C ILE A 5 -23.95 -82.42 -11.48
N ALA A 6 -25.14 -82.28 -12.08
CA ALA A 6 -25.60 -81.02 -12.64
C ALA A 6 -25.81 -79.93 -11.56
N SER A 7 -26.30 -80.32 -10.39
CA SER A 7 -26.58 -79.41 -9.27
C SER A 7 -25.32 -78.81 -8.66
N GLY A 8 -24.22 -79.58 -8.59
CA GLY A 8 -22.93 -79.11 -8.07
C GLY A 8 -22.25 -78.10 -8.99
N VAL A 9 -22.33 -78.31 -10.31
CA VAL A 9 -21.75 -77.40 -11.32
C VAL A 9 -22.54 -76.09 -11.41
N LEU A 10 -23.87 -76.14 -11.31
CA LEU A 10 -24.72 -74.94 -11.27
C LEU A 10 -24.55 -74.13 -9.97
N ALA A 11 -24.37 -74.78 -8.83
CA ALA A 11 -24.06 -74.10 -7.57
C ALA A 11 -22.67 -73.42 -7.59
N LEU A 12 -21.66 -74.07 -8.20
CA LEU A 12 -20.33 -73.49 -8.42
C LEU A 12 -20.34 -72.35 -9.45
N ALA A 13 -21.15 -72.45 -10.50
CA ALA A 13 -21.35 -71.36 -11.47
C ALA A 13 -22.06 -70.15 -10.83
N GLY A 14 -23.04 -70.37 -9.94
CA GLY A 14 -23.71 -69.29 -9.22
C GLY A 14 -22.80 -68.55 -8.22
N THR A 15 -21.94 -69.27 -7.50
CA THR A 15 -20.98 -68.67 -6.55
C THR A 15 -19.83 -67.95 -7.25
N THR A 16 -19.35 -68.46 -8.39
CA THR A 16 -18.33 -67.79 -9.21
C THR A 16 -18.87 -66.53 -9.91
N LEU A 17 -20.11 -66.54 -10.39
CA LEU A 17 -20.72 -65.34 -10.98
C LEU A 17 -20.97 -64.26 -9.92
N GLY A 18 -21.46 -64.65 -8.74
CA GLY A 18 -21.69 -63.74 -7.62
C GLY A 18 -20.40 -63.11 -7.09
N SER A 19 -19.31 -63.88 -7.02
CA SER A 19 -17.99 -63.35 -6.63
C SER A 19 -17.39 -62.41 -7.68
N VAL A 20 -17.55 -62.68 -8.98
CA VAL A 20 -17.12 -61.76 -10.06
C VAL A 20 -17.91 -60.45 -10.06
N LEU A 21 -19.22 -60.50 -9.84
CA LEU A 21 -20.06 -59.30 -9.72
C LEU A 21 -19.68 -58.47 -8.50
N THR A 22 -19.43 -59.12 -7.37
CA THR A 22 -18.98 -58.45 -6.13
C THR A 22 -17.60 -57.81 -6.32
N TYR A 23 -16.66 -58.51 -6.96
CA TYR A 23 -15.33 -57.96 -7.27
C TYR A 23 -15.38 -56.77 -8.22
N ARG A 24 -16.20 -56.84 -9.28
CA ARG A 24 -16.40 -55.70 -10.20
C ARG A 24 -17.07 -54.50 -9.54
N HIS A 25 -17.98 -54.75 -8.59
CA HIS A 25 -18.62 -53.67 -7.84
C HIS A 25 -17.62 -53.02 -6.87
N GLN A 26 -16.86 -53.82 -6.12
CA GLN A 26 -15.81 -53.32 -5.23
C GLN A 26 -14.71 -52.58 -5.99
N SER A 27 -14.32 -53.04 -7.18
CA SER A 27 -13.31 -52.35 -7.98
C SER A 27 -13.81 -51.02 -8.55
N LYS A 28 -15.09 -50.91 -8.91
CA LYS A 28 -15.72 -49.64 -9.28
C LYS A 28 -15.78 -48.67 -8.10
N LEU A 29 -16.19 -49.12 -6.92
CA LEU A 29 -16.21 -48.31 -5.70
C LEU A 29 -14.79 -47.84 -5.32
N ALA A 30 -13.80 -48.74 -5.35
CA ALA A 30 -12.41 -48.38 -5.08
C ALA A 30 -11.86 -47.36 -6.09
N ARG A 31 -12.32 -47.39 -7.35
CA ARG A 31 -11.96 -46.39 -8.35
C ARG A 31 -12.63 -45.05 -8.07
N GLN A 32 -13.92 -45.05 -7.76
CA GLN A 32 -14.66 -43.83 -7.39
C GLN A 32 -14.08 -43.17 -6.14
N ASP A 33 -13.68 -43.95 -5.13
CA ASP A 33 -13.02 -43.44 -3.94
C ASP A 33 -11.66 -42.81 -4.24
N ARG A 34 -10.88 -43.38 -5.18
CA ARG A 34 -9.61 -42.78 -5.63
C ARG A 34 -9.84 -41.49 -6.41
N GLU A 35 -10.82 -41.47 -7.30
CA GLU A 35 -11.18 -40.27 -8.07
C GLU A 35 -11.71 -39.16 -7.14
N ALA A 36 -12.52 -39.51 -6.12
CA ALA A 36 -13.00 -38.57 -5.12
C ALA A 36 -11.88 -38.01 -4.24
N LYS A 37 -10.91 -38.86 -3.85
CA LYS A 37 -9.71 -38.41 -3.12
C LYS A 37 -8.84 -37.48 -3.96
N ALA A 38 -8.57 -37.85 -5.21
CA ALA A 38 -7.81 -37.00 -6.13
C ALA A 38 -8.48 -35.64 -6.35
N ALA A 39 -9.81 -35.61 -6.53
CA ALA A 39 -10.57 -34.37 -6.66
C ALA A 39 -10.59 -33.53 -5.37
N ALA A 40 -10.56 -34.16 -4.20
CA ALA A 40 -10.46 -33.45 -2.92
C ALA A 40 -9.07 -32.83 -2.71
N GLU A 41 -8.02 -33.56 -3.07
CA GLU A 41 -6.62 -33.11 -3.06
C GLU A 41 -6.41 -31.95 -4.04
N GLU A 42 -6.95 -32.03 -5.27
CA GLU A 42 -6.90 -30.95 -6.25
C GLU A 42 -7.57 -29.67 -5.74
N ARG A 43 -8.79 -29.79 -5.19
CA ARG A 43 -9.49 -28.64 -4.57
C ARG A 43 -8.76 -28.08 -3.36
N GLN A 44 -8.06 -28.92 -2.59
CA GLN A 44 -7.26 -28.46 -1.46
C GLN A 44 -6.06 -27.67 -1.96
N TRP A 45 -5.35 -28.19 -2.96
CA TRP A 45 -4.23 -27.51 -3.58
C TRP A 45 -4.62 -26.18 -4.21
N GLU A 46 -5.79 -26.10 -4.88
CA GLU A 46 -6.33 -24.83 -5.39
C GLU A 46 -6.55 -23.80 -4.27
N ARG A 47 -7.20 -24.20 -3.16
CA ARG A 47 -7.40 -23.32 -2.00
C ARG A 47 -6.10 -22.85 -1.38
N GLU A 48 -5.11 -23.73 -1.28
CA GLU A 48 -3.79 -23.40 -0.73
C GLU A 48 -3.08 -22.40 -1.64
N ARG A 49 -3.10 -22.60 -2.97
CA ARG A 49 -2.53 -21.63 -3.91
C ARG A 49 -3.23 -20.28 -3.88
N ASP A 50 -4.56 -20.27 -3.81
CA ASP A 50 -5.32 -19.03 -3.73
C ASP A 50 -5.00 -18.28 -2.44
N ALA A 51 -4.89 -19.00 -1.31
CA ALA A 51 -4.50 -18.43 -0.02
C ALA A 51 -3.06 -17.89 -0.03
N GLU A 52 -2.11 -18.61 -0.62
CA GLU A 52 -0.73 -18.15 -0.80
C GLU A 52 -0.65 -16.92 -1.71
N GLY A 53 -1.44 -16.91 -2.78
CA GLY A 53 -1.57 -15.79 -3.71
C GLY A 53 -2.09 -14.55 -3.01
N GLN A 54 -3.18 -14.68 -2.23
CA GLN A 54 -3.73 -13.59 -1.43
C GLN A 54 -2.72 -13.08 -0.40
N ALA A 55 -2.05 -13.98 0.33
CA ALA A 55 -1.06 -13.60 1.32
C ALA A 55 0.16 -12.88 0.69
N ARG A 56 0.54 -13.23 -0.55
CA ARG A 56 1.57 -12.50 -1.29
C ARG A 56 1.06 -11.11 -1.68
N PHE A 57 -0.14 -11.01 -2.23
CA PHE A 57 -0.75 -9.75 -2.60
C PHE A 57 -0.85 -8.79 -1.40
N ASP A 58 -1.32 -9.28 -0.26
CA ASP A 58 -1.46 -8.48 0.96
C ASP A 58 -0.10 -7.94 1.43
N ARG A 59 0.95 -8.77 1.43
CA ARG A 59 2.33 -8.34 1.78
C ARG A 59 2.88 -7.29 0.81
N GLU A 60 2.66 -7.46 -0.49
CA GLU A 60 3.12 -6.50 -1.51
C GLU A 60 2.35 -5.17 -1.39
N SER A 61 1.04 -5.25 -1.13
CA SER A 61 0.18 -4.10 -0.88
C SER A 61 0.64 -3.30 0.35
N ASP A 62 0.91 -3.99 1.46
CA ASP A 62 1.44 -3.37 2.68
C ASP A 62 2.79 -2.68 2.44
N ALA A 63 3.68 -3.33 1.69
CA ALA A 63 4.98 -2.76 1.33
C ALA A 63 4.86 -1.49 0.47
N TRP A 64 3.90 -1.46 -0.47
CA TRP A 64 3.61 -0.27 -1.27
C TRP A 64 3.00 0.86 -0.44
N MET A 65 2.11 0.53 0.50
CA MET A 65 1.55 1.52 1.43
C MET A 65 2.62 2.12 2.34
N GLU A 66 3.55 1.30 2.82
CA GLU A 66 4.67 1.79 3.63
C GLU A 66 5.61 2.70 2.82
N THR A 67 5.90 2.31 1.58
CA THR A 67 6.70 3.15 0.66
C THR A 67 6.06 4.52 0.43
N ARG A 68 4.72 4.57 0.32
CA ARG A 68 3.94 5.82 0.19
C ARG A 68 4.01 6.67 1.45
N ARG A 69 3.86 6.07 2.64
CA ARG A 69 3.99 6.77 3.93
C ARG A 69 5.37 7.37 4.07
N ALA A 70 6.42 6.58 3.86
CA ALA A 70 7.80 7.04 3.96
C ALA A 70 8.08 8.21 2.99
N ALA A 71 7.54 8.16 1.77
CA ALA A 71 7.66 9.26 0.81
C ALA A 71 6.93 10.53 1.27
N ALA A 72 5.69 10.41 1.75
CA ALA A 72 4.92 11.54 2.26
C ALA A 72 5.55 12.18 3.50
N GLU A 73 6.07 11.37 4.43
CA GLU A 73 6.79 11.83 5.62
C GLU A 73 8.09 12.55 5.26
N THR A 74 8.86 11.99 4.31
CA THR A 74 10.10 12.59 3.83
C THR A 74 9.82 13.95 3.18
N PHE A 75 8.84 14.00 2.28
CA PHE A 75 8.43 15.23 1.63
C PHE A 75 7.97 16.29 2.64
N LEU A 76 7.09 15.94 3.57
CA LEU A 76 6.63 16.84 4.64
C LEU A 76 7.78 17.38 5.48
N ARG A 77 8.73 16.52 5.87
CA ARG A 77 9.90 16.90 6.67
C ARG A 77 10.76 17.93 5.93
N LEU A 78 11.02 17.72 4.65
CA LEU A 78 11.84 18.63 3.84
C LEU A 78 11.14 19.97 3.63
N VAL A 79 9.85 19.94 3.29
CA VAL A 79 9.03 21.13 3.13
C VAL A 79 8.96 21.95 4.43
N ALA A 80 8.79 21.29 5.57
CA ALA A 80 8.80 21.95 6.88
C ALA A 80 10.19 22.53 7.23
N ALA A 81 11.27 21.80 6.95
CA ALA A 81 12.62 22.28 7.15
C ALA A 81 12.91 23.52 6.30
N HIS A 82 12.46 23.55 5.05
CA HIS A 82 12.59 24.73 4.21
C HIS A 82 11.76 25.91 4.71
N ALA A 83 10.50 25.68 5.11
CA ALA A 83 9.67 26.74 5.66
C ALA A 83 10.26 27.38 6.93
N GLU A 84 10.92 26.58 7.78
CA GLU A 84 11.64 27.08 8.95
C GLU A 84 12.91 27.87 8.56
N ALA A 85 13.64 27.41 7.54
CA ALA A 85 14.76 28.16 6.99
C ALA A 85 14.31 29.50 6.37
N CYS A 86 13.20 29.53 5.63
CA CYS A 86 12.56 30.75 5.14
C CYS A 86 12.22 31.71 6.27
N ARG A 87 11.59 31.21 7.34
CA ARG A 87 11.22 32.03 8.50
C ARG A 87 12.45 32.65 9.16
N THR A 88 13.50 31.84 9.36
CA THR A 88 14.76 32.29 9.98
C THR A 88 15.45 33.34 9.11
N TYR A 89 15.52 33.11 7.80
CA TYR A 89 16.09 34.06 6.85
C TYR A 89 15.30 35.37 6.80
N TRP A 90 13.97 35.30 6.80
CA TRP A 90 13.09 36.47 6.83
C TRP A 90 13.29 37.33 8.09
N VAL A 91 13.38 36.71 9.26
CA VAL A 91 13.63 37.43 10.53
C VAL A 91 14.97 38.16 10.48
N LEU A 92 16.04 37.51 10.00
CA LEU A 92 17.35 38.15 9.89
C LEU A 92 17.38 39.29 8.86
N LEU A 93 16.65 39.14 7.75
CA LEU A 93 16.46 40.23 6.77
C LEU A 93 15.75 41.43 7.40
N ALA A 94 14.78 41.20 8.29
CA ALA A 94 14.07 42.26 9.01
C ALA A 94 14.95 42.94 10.08
N ASP A 95 15.77 42.15 10.80
CA ASP A 95 16.66 42.62 11.86
C ASP A 95 17.96 43.28 11.35
N LYS A 96 18.25 43.20 10.03
CA LYS A 96 19.46 43.76 9.38
C LYS A 96 20.79 43.25 9.96
N ALA A 97 20.80 42.02 10.49
CA ALA A 97 21.99 41.43 11.09
C ALA A 97 22.89 40.79 10.01
N ASP A 98 24.02 41.42 9.70
CA ASP A 98 24.91 40.98 8.59
C ASP A 98 25.75 39.73 8.91
N ALA A 99 26.13 39.50 10.17
CA ALA A 99 27.11 38.45 10.51
C ALA A 99 26.60 37.01 10.27
N GLU A 100 25.29 36.78 10.42
CA GLU A 100 24.66 35.47 10.29
C GLU A 100 23.85 35.30 8.99
N LEU A 101 23.72 36.38 8.21
CA LEU A 101 22.85 36.42 7.03
C LEU A 101 23.33 35.47 5.94
N GLU A 102 24.63 35.43 5.66
CA GLU A 102 25.19 34.57 4.62
C GLU A 102 25.13 33.09 5.01
N ALA A 103 25.40 32.76 6.27
CA ALA A 103 25.24 31.41 6.79
C ALA A 103 23.79 30.94 6.69
N THR A 104 22.84 31.78 7.09
CA THR A 104 21.40 31.47 7.01
C THR A 104 20.91 31.37 5.57
N ARG A 105 21.40 32.24 4.68
CA ARG A 105 21.12 32.16 3.24
C ARG A 105 21.61 30.84 2.65
N SER A 106 22.81 30.40 3.02
CA SER A 106 23.36 29.11 2.59
C SER A 106 22.49 27.93 3.06
N THR A 107 22.04 27.93 4.32
CA THR A 107 21.10 26.93 4.83
C THR A 107 19.76 26.96 4.10
N TYR A 108 19.20 28.14 3.86
CA TYR A 108 17.98 28.33 3.08
C TYR A 108 18.11 27.73 1.67
N LEU A 109 19.18 28.05 0.94
CA LEU A 109 19.41 27.49 -0.40
C LEU A 109 19.65 25.96 -0.37
N ALA A 110 20.34 25.45 0.65
CA ALA A 110 20.57 24.01 0.81
C ALA A 110 19.26 23.24 1.01
N THR A 111 18.37 23.73 1.88
CA THR A 111 17.05 23.11 2.07
C THR A 111 16.21 23.14 0.80
N TRP A 112 16.39 24.15 -0.05
CA TRP A 112 15.68 24.25 -1.32
C TRP A 112 16.09 23.17 -2.31
N ARG A 113 17.40 22.95 -2.44
CA ARG A 113 17.93 21.84 -3.22
C ARG A 113 17.37 20.49 -2.75
N ASP A 114 17.30 20.28 -1.44
CA ASP A 114 16.83 19.02 -0.87
C ASP A 114 15.34 18.78 -1.15
N VAL A 115 14.48 19.82 -1.06
CA VAL A 115 13.07 19.74 -1.46
C VAL A 115 12.92 19.40 -2.94
N PHE A 116 13.65 20.11 -3.82
CA PHE A 116 13.59 19.87 -5.28
C PHE A 116 14.06 18.46 -5.67
N ALA A 117 15.06 17.92 -4.97
CA ALA A 117 15.53 16.56 -5.20
C ALA A 117 14.47 15.51 -4.84
N GLU A 118 13.65 15.77 -3.82
CA GLU A 118 12.66 14.81 -3.33
C GLU A 118 11.31 14.91 -4.05
N VAL A 119 10.92 16.07 -4.61
CA VAL A 119 9.57 16.28 -5.16
C VAL A 119 9.20 15.26 -6.23
N THR A 120 10.14 14.91 -7.12
CA THR A 120 9.94 13.91 -8.17
C THR A 120 9.79 12.51 -7.59
N THR A 121 10.63 12.16 -6.60
CA THR A 121 10.57 10.88 -5.91
C THR A 121 9.24 10.70 -5.19
N PHE A 122 8.77 11.75 -4.52
CA PHE A 122 7.46 11.79 -3.88
C PHE A 122 6.33 11.59 -4.90
N GLN A 123 6.31 12.35 -5.99
CA GLN A 123 5.27 12.27 -7.03
C GLN A 123 5.17 10.88 -7.68
N LEU A 124 6.31 10.19 -7.85
CA LEU A 124 6.34 8.84 -8.40
C LEU A 124 5.82 7.77 -7.43
N ARG A 125 5.86 8.05 -6.12
CA ARG A 125 5.46 7.10 -5.07
C ARG A 125 4.03 7.32 -4.60
N ALA A 126 3.55 8.56 -4.62
CA ALA A 126 2.24 8.95 -4.11
C ALA A 126 1.06 8.47 -5.00
N THR A 127 -0.13 8.43 -4.40
CA THR A 127 -1.39 8.27 -5.16
C THR A 127 -1.68 9.53 -5.97
N ALA A 128 -2.55 9.46 -6.98
CA ALA A 128 -2.90 10.63 -7.78
C ALA A 128 -3.45 11.80 -6.91
N ALA A 129 -4.33 11.48 -5.96
CA ALA A 129 -4.89 12.46 -5.03
C ALA A 129 -3.81 13.07 -4.11
N LEU A 130 -2.91 12.23 -3.57
CA LEU A 130 -1.84 12.71 -2.70
C LEU A 130 -0.79 13.53 -3.48
N SER A 131 -0.53 13.19 -4.74
CA SER A 131 0.34 13.95 -5.64
C SER A 131 -0.22 15.33 -5.96
N GLU A 132 -1.54 15.47 -6.16
CA GLU A 132 -2.19 16.76 -6.36
C GLU A 132 -2.02 17.66 -5.13
N GLN A 133 -2.32 17.14 -3.94
CA GLN A 133 -2.13 17.89 -2.69
C GLN A 133 -0.65 18.21 -2.42
N GLY A 134 0.26 17.30 -2.76
CA GLY A 134 1.69 17.55 -2.63
C GLY A 134 2.20 18.63 -3.58
N ARG A 135 1.61 18.73 -4.78
CA ARG A 135 1.88 19.83 -5.72
C ARG A 135 1.39 21.16 -5.16
N GLU A 136 0.16 21.24 -4.65
CA GLU A 136 -0.36 22.47 -4.04
C GLU A 136 0.51 22.93 -2.85
N LEU A 137 0.97 21.99 -2.02
CA LEU A 137 1.91 22.27 -0.94
C LEU A 137 3.25 22.82 -1.47
N PHE A 138 3.79 22.21 -2.52
CA PHE A 138 5.03 22.66 -3.15
C PHE A 138 4.90 24.04 -3.78
N ASP A 139 3.81 24.30 -4.49
CA ASP A 139 3.52 25.60 -5.12
C ASP A 139 3.37 26.70 -4.05
N ALA A 140 2.67 26.42 -2.94
CA ALA A 140 2.57 27.35 -1.81
C ALA A 140 3.91 27.63 -1.12
N LEU A 141 4.80 26.64 -1.08
CA LEU A 141 6.16 26.80 -0.54
C LEU A 141 7.03 27.67 -1.46
N ILE A 142 6.90 27.52 -2.79
CA ILE A 142 7.54 28.41 -3.78
C ILE A 142 7.06 29.84 -3.60
N GLU A 143 5.75 30.06 -3.46
CA GLU A 143 5.19 31.39 -3.23
C GLU A 143 5.74 32.02 -1.94
N TYR A 144 5.89 31.23 -0.87
CA TYR A 144 6.47 31.72 0.39
C TYR A 144 7.95 32.08 0.23
N SER A 145 8.74 31.22 -0.40
CA SER A 145 10.15 31.47 -0.71
C SER A 145 10.34 32.75 -1.55
N ASP A 146 9.58 32.91 -2.66
CA ASP A 146 9.64 34.12 -3.51
C ASP A 146 9.22 35.38 -2.74
N ALA A 147 8.21 35.28 -1.86
CA ALA A 147 7.79 36.40 -1.04
C ALA A 147 8.88 36.84 -0.04
N VAL A 148 9.61 35.89 0.56
CA VAL A 148 10.73 36.15 1.49
C VAL A 148 11.92 36.79 0.75
N GLU A 149 12.27 36.32 -0.43
CA GLU A 149 13.38 36.88 -1.22
C GLU A 149 13.12 38.34 -1.66
N ARG A 150 11.85 38.72 -1.81
CA ARG A 150 11.45 40.08 -2.23
C ARG A 150 11.18 41.03 -1.06
N VAL A 151 11.56 40.65 0.17
CA VAL A 151 11.19 41.40 1.37
C VAL A 151 11.66 42.87 1.33
N THR A 152 10.68 43.77 1.44
CA THR A 152 10.77 45.20 1.74
C THR A 152 9.66 45.53 2.75
N THR A 153 9.58 46.74 3.30
CA THR A 153 8.51 47.12 4.25
C THR A 153 7.08 46.98 3.71
N LYS A 154 6.87 47.01 2.38
CA LYS A 154 5.57 46.68 1.74
C LYS A 154 5.40 45.20 1.42
N THR A 155 6.47 44.42 1.46
CA THR A 155 6.47 43.00 1.12
C THR A 155 6.30 42.11 2.35
N SER A 156 6.42 42.62 3.59
CA SER A 156 6.20 41.82 4.81
C SER A 156 4.79 41.22 4.87
N GLN A 157 3.77 42.00 4.52
CA GLN A 157 2.38 41.51 4.44
C GLN A 157 2.22 40.39 3.38
N LYS A 158 2.98 40.44 2.28
CA LYS A 158 2.97 39.38 1.27
C LYS A 158 3.64 38.12 1.78
N ALA A 159 4.76 38.24 2.50
CA ALA A 159 5.43 37.12 3.14
C ALA A 159 4.54 36.45 4.20
N GLU A 160 3.84 37.22 5.03
CA GLU A 160 2.85 36.72 6.00
C GLU A 160 1.70 35.97 5.32
N ALA A 161 1.12 36.56 4.27
CA ALA A 161 0.04 35.91 3.53
C ALA A 161 0.50 34.62 2.84
N ALA A 162 1.69 34.60 2.25
CA ALA A 162 2.26 33.42 1.63
C ALA A 162 2.60 32.33 2.67
N GLN A 163 3.10 32.72 3.85
CA GLN A 163 3.31 31.80 4.97
C GLN A 163 1.99 31.17 5.44
N GLN A 164 0.92 31.96 5.54
CA GLN A 164 -0.39 31.43 5.93
C GLN A 164 -0.95 30.47 4.87
N ARG A 165 -0.77 30.78 3.59
CA ARG A 165 -1.13 29.88 2.49
C ARG A 165 -0.35 28.57 2.58
N PHE A 166 0.95 28.63 2.83
CA PHE A 166 1.79 27.47 3.02
C PHE A 166 1.27 26.55 4.14
N TYR A 167 0.97 27.09 5.32
CA TYR A 167 0.45 26.28 6.42
C TYR A 167 -0.94 25.69 6.12
N THR A 168 -1.78 26.43 5.41
CA THR A 168 -3.08 25.93 4.96
C THR A 168 -2.92 24.74 4.01
N ALA A 169 -2.04 24.85 3.00
CA ALA A 169 -1.75 23.76 2.07
C ALA A 169 -1.11 22.55 2.79
N ARG A 170 -0.25 22.80 3.78
CA ARG A 170 0.36 21.74 4.59
C ARG A 170 -0.70 20.96 5.36
N ASP A 171 -1.66 21.64 5.98
CA ASP A 171 -2.70 20.98 6.76
C ASP A 171 -3.68 20.19 5.87
N GLN A 172 -3.97 20.70 4.66
CA GLN A 172 -4.71 19.97 3.63
C GLN A 172 -3.98 18.71 3.16
N PHE A 173 -2.66 18.82 2.92
CA PHE A 173 -1.81 17.69 2.59
C PHE A 173 -1.82 16.63 3.70
N VAL A 174 -1.61 17.02 4.96
CA VAL A 174 -1.61 16.10 6.11
C VAL A 174 -2.96 15.42 6.26
N THR A 175 -4.06 16.15 6.07
CA THR A 175 -5.41 15.59 6.12
C THR A 175 -5.62 14.53 5.04
N SER A 176 -5.20 14.83 3.81
CA SER A 176 -5.30 13.93 2.67
C SER A 176 -4.39 12.71 2.81
N ALA A 177 -3.16 12.91 3.29
CA ALA A 177 -2.22 11.82 3.58
C ALA A 177 -2.78 10.86 4.63
N ARG A 178 -3.45 11.40 5.67
CA ARG A 178 -4.13 10.55 6.67
C ARG A 178 -5.27 9.75 6.06
N SER A 179 -6.13 10.36 5.23
CA SER A 179 -7.24 9.61 4.62
C SER A 179 -6.76 8.55 3.63
N GLU A 180 -5.71 8.83 2.86
CA GLU A 180 -5.21 7.97 1.79
C GLU A 180 -4.28 6.85 2.29
N LEU A 181 -3.55 7.07 3.39
CA LEU A 181 -2.49 6.16 3.84
C LEU A 181 -2.84 5.33 5.09
N LEU A 182 -4.00 5.58 5.69
CA LEU A 182 -4.53 4.73 6.75
C LEU A 182 -4.98 3.37 6.18
N PRO A 183 -4.71 2.25 6.87
CA PRO A 183 -5.10 0.94 6.40
C PRO A 183 -6.63 0.79 6.37
N ALA A 184 -7.16 0.19 5.30
CA ALA A 184 -8.59 -0.08 5.12
C ALA A 184 -9.19 -0.96 6.24
N THR A 185 -8.37 -1.74 6.95
CA THR A 185 -8.76 -2.53 8.12
C THR A 185 -9.24 -1.69 9.31
N ALA A 186 -8.93 -0.40 9.38
CA ALA A 186 -9.52 0.51 10.37
C ALA A 186 -10.97 0.92 10.05
N ALA A 187 -11.42 0.75 8.79
CA ALA A 187 -12.75 1.13 8.33
C ALA A 187 -13.76 -0.03 8.35
N ILE A 188 -13.30 -1.28 8.48
CA ILE A 188 -14.18 -2.44 8.61
C ILE A 188 -14.38 -2.70 10.10
N GLY A 189 -15.42 -2.06 10.65
CA GLY A 189 -15.92 -2.36 11.97
C GLY A 189 -16.07 -3.87 12.15
N VAL A 190 -15.41 -4.39 13.17
CA VAL A 190 -15.63 -5.73 13.70
C VAL A 190 -17.13 -5.88 13.99
N PRO A 191 -17.87 -6.79 13.30
CA PRO A 191 -19.13 -7.22 13.86
C PRO A 191 -18.81 -8.07 15.07
N SER A 192 -19.10 -7.54 16.26
CA SER A 192 -19.16 -8.32 17.47
C SER A 192 -20.17 -9.47 17.27
N ARG A 193 -19.68 -10.69 17.41
CA ARG A 193 -20.47 -11.88 17.74
C ARG A 193 -19.85 -12.53 18.96
#